data_AF-A0A954YWE5-F1
#
_entry.id   AF-A0A954YWE5-F1
#
_cell.length_a   1.000
_cell.length_b   1.000
_cell.length_c   1.000
_cell.angle_alpha   90.00
_cell.angle_beta   90.00
_cell.angle_gamma   90.00
#
_symmetry.space_group_name_H-M   'P 1'
#
loop_
_entity.id
_entity.type
_entity.pdbx_description
1 polymer ?
#
loop_
_entity_poly.entity_id
_entity_poly.type
_entity_poly.pdbx_seq_one_letter_code
_entity_poly.pdbx_strand_id
1 'polypeptide(L)'
;MPRTNVIVRKSRVLSIMAVLVVLLPFWVIVRTGVLSTLTLVVALWEAISPHRIDMSGPFVEAIGIVVPSVIAATCSVIFYRDFRRKPITPDGRYCAACGYDLTGNESGTCPECGDSV
;
A
#
# COMPACT_ATOMS: atom_id res chain seq x y z
N MET A 1 -22.82 -30.49 15.56
CA MET A 1 -21.41 -30.41 16.01
C MET A 1 -20.55 -29.79 14.91
N PRO A 2 -20.12 -28.51 15.01
CA PRO A 2 -19.36 -27.84 13.94
C PRO A 2 -18.02 -27.20 14.40
N ARG A 3 -17.25 -27.84 15.30
CA ARG A 3 -16.02 -27.23 15.88
C ARG A 3 -14.72 -27.42 15.08
N THR A 4 -14.67 -28.30 14.08
CA THR A 4 -13.42 -28.63 13.38
C THR A 4 -13.01 -27.60 12.31
N ASN A 5 -13.96 -26.89 11.70
CA ASN A 5 -13.65 -25.92 10.61
C ASN A 5 -12.98 -24.63 11.10
N VAL A 6 -13.15 -24.25 12.38
CA VAL A 6 -12.60 -23.00 12.93
C VAL A 6 -11.08 -23.06 13.09
N ILE A 7 -10.52 -24.23 13.40
CA ILE A 7 -9.08 -24.39 13.69
C ILE A 7 -8.26 -24.33 12.39
N VAL A 8 -8.76 -24.93 11.30
CA VAL A 8 -8.08 -24.95 9.99
C VAL A 8 -8.05 -23.56 9.34
N ARG A 9 -9.07 -22.72 9.58
CA ARG A 9 -9.12 -21.36 9.04
C ARG A 9 -8.13 -20.43 9.75
N LYS A 10 -7.96 -20.59 11.07
CA LYS A 10 -7.04 -19.79 11.87
C LYS A 10 -5.57 -20.01 11.47
N SER A 11 -5.18 -21.24 11.13
CA SER A 11 -3.81 -21.52 10.67
C SER A 11 -3.48 -20.87 9.33
N ARG A 12 -4.42 -20.87 8.37
CA ARG A 12 -4.20 -20.24 7.05
C ARG A 12 -4.04 -18.73 7.14
N VAL A 13 -4.83 -18.06 7.99
CA VAL A 13 -4.70 -16.60 8.19
C VAL A 13 -3.36 -16.24 8.82
N LEU A 14 -2.90 -17.03 9.81
CA LEU A 14 -1.58 -16.88 10.41
C LEU A 14 -0.45 -17.06 9.38
N SER A 15 -0.56 -18.05 8.48
CA SER A 15 0.42 -18.25 7.42
C SER A 15 0.47 -17.08 6.42
N ILE A 16 -0.68 -16.56 6.01
CA ILE A 16 -0.74 -15.42 5.06
C ILE A 16 -0.16 -14.15 5.70
N MET A 17 -0.51 -13.87 6.96
CA MET A 17 0.03 -12.71 7.68
C MET A 17 1.54 -12.82 7.89
N ALA A 18 2.06 -14.02 8.21
CA ALA A 18 3.49 -14.24 8.32
C ALA A 18 4.22 -13.99 6.99
N VAL A 19 3.66 -14.47 5.88
CA VAL A 19 4.21 -14.24 4.53
C VAL A 19 4.20 -12.75 4.18
N LEU A 20 3.11 -12.03 4.46
CA LEU A 20 3.02 -10.59 4.21
C LEU A 20 4.02 -9.79 5.05
N VAL A 21 4.18 -10.14 6.34
CA VAL A 21 5.15 -9.49 7.24
C VAL A 21 6.60 -9.69 6.76
N VAL A 22 6.90 -10.79 6.08
CA VAL A 22 8.24 -11.04 5.51
C VAL A 22 8.41 -10.40 4.13
N LEU A 23 7.39 -10.43 3.28
CA LEU A 23 7.47 -9.91 1.90
C LEU A 23 7.40 -8.38 1.83
N LEU A 24 6.64 -7.73 2.73
CA LEU A 24 6.55 -6.27 2.78
C LEU A 24 7.91 -5.57 2.96
N PRO A 25 8.72 -5.87 3.99
CA PRO A 25 10.02 -5.23 4.17
C PRO A 25 10.98 -5.57 3.03
N PHE A 26 10.92 -6.80 2.50
CA PHE A 26 11.71 -7.20 1.34
C PHE A 26 11.40 -6.33 0.12
N TRP A 27 10.11 -6.11 -0.18
CA TRP A 27 9.70 -5.29 -1.31
C TRP A 27 10.07 -3.81 -1.13
N VAL A 28 10.00 -3.29 0.10
CA VAL A 28 10.46 -1.94 0.45
C VAL A 28 11.96 -1.79 0.21
N ILE A 29 12.78 -2.75 0.68
CA ILE A 29 14.24 -2.73 0.52
C ILE A 29 14.64 -2.79 -0.97
N VAL A 30 13.99 -3.66 -1.75
CA VAL A 30 14.25 -3.76 -3.19
C VAL A 30 13.90 -2.44 -3.89
N ARG A 31 12.74 -1.85 -3.57
CA ARG A 31 12.29 -0.59 -4.17
C ARG A 31 13.21 0.58 -3.82
N THR A 32 13.61 0.72 -2.55
CA THR A 32 14.52 1.80 -2.13
C THR A 32 15.90 1.63 -2.75
N GLY A 33 16.41 0.39 -2.86
CA GLY A 33 17.67 0.09 -3.53
C GLY A 33 17.67 0.44 -5.02
N VAL A 34 16.60 0.11 -5.75
CA VAL A 34 16.47 0.44 -7.18
C VAL A 34 16.37 1.96 -7.40
N LEU A 35 15.60 2.67 -6.57
CA LEU A 35 15.51 4.13 -6.67
C LEU A 35 16.85 4.81 -6.36
N SER A 36 17.60 4.32 -5.36
CA SER A 36 18.91 4.87 -5.02
C SER A 36 19.94 4.63 -6.13
N THR A 37 19.95 3.44 -6.74
CA THR A 37 20.87 3.14 -7.84
C THR A 37 20.53 3.96 -9.08
N LEU A 38 19.26 4.11 -9.44
CA LEU A 38 18.85 4.99 -10.54
C LEU A 38 19.24 6.44 -10.29
N THR A 39 19.07 6.94 -9.07
CA THR A 39 19.48 8.31 -8.71
C THR A 39 21.00 8.50 -8.85
N LEU A 40 21.79 7.53 -8.39
CA LEU A 40 23.24 7.55 -8.56
C LEU A 40 23.66 7.49 -10.03
N VAL A 41 23.01 6.67 -10.85
CA VAL A 41 23.29 6.58 -12.29
C VAL A 41 23.01 7.90 -12.99
N VAL A 42 21.89 8.57 -12.69
CA VAL A 42 21.58 9.90 -13.23
C VAL A 42 22.61 10.93 -12.78
N ALA A 43 22.96 10.96 -11.49
CA ALA A 43 23.97 11.87 -10.97
C ALA A 43 25.35 11.64 -11.59
N LEU A 44 25.73 10.37 -11.81
CA LEU A 44 26.99 9.99 -12.44
C LEU A 44 27.00 10.37 -13.93
N TRP A 45 25.87 10.17 -14.61
CA TRP A 45 25.69 10.54 -16.02
C TRP A 45 25.84 12.06 -16.23
N GLU A 46 25.26 12.86 -15.34
CA GLU A 46 25.42 14.32 -15.31
C GLU A 46 26.88 14.73 -15.04
N ALA A 47 27.57 14.04 -14.12
CA ALA A 47 28.97 14.32 -13.83
C ALA A 47 29.92 13.96 -14.98
N ILE A 48 29.58 12.93 -15.77
CA ILE A 48 30.44 12.39 -16.83
C ILE A 48 30.21 13.08 -18.17
N SER A 49 29.00 13.56 -18.47
CA SER A 49 28.65 14.12 -19.78
C SER A 49 29.22 15.54 -19.96
N PRO A 50 30.36 15.73 -20.66
CA PRO A 50 31.04 17.02 -20.76
C PRO A 50 30.44 17.89 -21.88
N HIS A 51 29.58 17.31 -22.71
CA HIS A 51 28.79 18.03 -23.69
C HIS A 51 27.49 18.47 -23.03
N ARG A 52 27.49 19.73 -22.56
CA ARG A 52 26.28 20.49 -22.30
C ARG A 52 25.40 20.45 -23.54
N ILE A 53 24.46 19.52 -23.59
CA ILE A 53 23.22 19.82 -24.28
C ILE A 53 22.63 20.93 -23.41
N ASP A 54 22.58 22.16 -23.93
CA ASP A 54 21.84 23.26 -23.30
C ASP A 54 20.33 22.90 -23.34
N MET A 55 19.96 21.91 -22.53
CA MET A 55 18.60 21.65 -22.09
C MET A 55 18.36 22.30 -20.72
N SER A 56 19.11 23.37 -20.41
CA SER A 56 18.91 24.29 -19.28
C SER A 56 17.64 25.14 -19.44
N GLY A 57 16.66 24.63 -20.19
CA GLY A 57 15.34 25.23 -20.25
C GLY A 57 14.62 24.99 -18.92
N PRO A 58 13.84 25.96 -18.41
CA PRO A 58 13.05 25.82 -17.19
C PRO A 58 12.10 24.60 -17.21
N PHE A 59 11.86 24.02 -18.39
CA PHE A 59 11.10 22.79 -18.58
C PHE A 59 11.74 21.54 -17.99
N VAL A 60 13.06 21.35 -18.07
CA VAL A 60 13.70 20.11 -17.57
C VAL A 60 13.70 20.08 -16.04
N GLU A 61 13.99 21.22 -15.41
CA GLU A 61 13.87 21.38 -13.96
C GLU A 61 12.42 21.19 -13.49
N ALA A 62 11.46 21.77 -14.22
CA ALA A 62 10.04 21.58 -13.92
C ALA A 62 9.62 20.10 -14.00
N ILE A 63 10.06 19.36 -15.03
CA ILE A 63 9.75 17.93 -15.16
C ILE A 63 10.37 17.13 -14.01
N GLY A 64 11.62 17.44 -13.64
CA GLY A 64 12.33 16.79 -12.53
C GLY A 64 11.64 16.92 -11.18
N ILE A 65 10.88 17.99 -10.95
CA ILE A 65 10.14 18.22 -9.68
C ILE A 65 8.69 17.75 -9.79
N VAL A 66 8.01 18.06 -10.89
CA VAL A 66 6.57 17.81 -11.05
C VAL A 66 6.30 16.31 -11.15
N VAL A 67 7.08 15.57 -11.94
CA VAL A 67 6.81 14.13 -12.17
C VAL A 67 6.92 13.32 -10.87
N PRO A 68 7.99 13.43 -10.05
CA PRO A 68 8.06 12.72 -8.77
C PRO A 68 6.97 13.13 -7.79
N SER A 69 6.60 14.42 -7.76
CA SER A 69 5.58 14.95 -6.86
C SER A 69 4.19 14.36 -7.18
N VAL A 70 3.81 14.28 -8.46
CA VAL A 70 2.55 13.67 -8.89
C VAL A 70 2.51 12.18 -8.59
N ILE A 71 3.62 11.46 -8.82
CA ILE A 71 3.72 10.03 -8.49
C ILE A 71 3.56 9.82 -6.98
N ALA A 72 4.27 10.60 -6.16
CA ALA A 72 4.19 10.51 -4.70
C ALA A 72 2.78 10.79 -4.16
N ALA A 73 2.11 11.83 -4.68
CA ALA A 73 0.74 12.16 -4.31
C ALA A 73 -0.24 11.04 -4.69
N THR A 74 -0.12 10.52 -5.92
CA THR A 74 -1.00 9.44 -6.41
C THR A 74 -0.81 8.15 -5.61
N CYS A 75 0.44 7.76 -5.35
CA CYS A 75 0.74 6.60 -4.50
C CYS A 75 0.21 6.79 -3.07
N SER A 76 0.33 7.98 -2.50
CA SER A 76 -0.17 8.28 -1.16
C SER A 76 -1.68 8.15 -1.07
N VAL A 77 -2.42 8.65 -2.08
CA VAL A 77 -3.89 8.51 -2.14
C VAL A 77 -4.31 7.05 -2.27
N ILE A 78 -3.66 6.28 -3.16
CA ILE A 78 -3.98 4.86 -3.34
C ILE A 78 -3.70 4.09 -2.05
N PHE A 79 -2.53 4.30 -1.44
CA PHE A 79 -2.15 3.64 -0.20
C PHE A 79 -3.10 4.02 0.94
N TYR A 80 -3.46 5.30 1.06
CA TYR A 80 -4.42 5.75 2.06
C TYR A 80 -5.80 5.11 1.88
N ARG A 81 -6.27 4.97 0.63
CA ARG A 81 -7.53 4.28 0.34
C ARG A 81 -7.46 2.79 0.66
N ASP A 82 -6.34 2.14 0.36
CA ASP A 82 -6.17 0.71 0.63
C ASP A 82 -6.01 0.43 2.13
N PHE A 83 -5.32 1.31 2.87
CA PHE A 83 -5.26 1.23 4.34
C PHE A 83 -6.60 1.54 5.02
N ARG A 84 -7.40 2.43 4.42
CA ARG A 84 -8.76 2.75 4.88
C ARG A 84 -9.77 1.65 4.54
N ARG A 85 -9.49 0.80 3.54
CA ARG A 85 -10.25 -0.42 3.32
C ARG A 85 -9.89 -1.38 4.45
N LYS A 86 -10.61 -1.23 5.57
CA LYS A 86 -10.51 -2.14 6.71
C LYS A 86 -10.60 -3.57 6.16
N PRO A 87 -9.68 -4.47 6.52
CA PRO A 87 -9.79 -5.86 6.08
C PRO A 87 -11.13 -6.38 6.58
N ILE A 88 -12.04 -6.59 5.64
CA ILE A 88 -13.30 -7.29 5.89
C ILE A 88 -12.87 -8.59 6.56
N THR A 89 -13.32 -8.81 7.79
CA THR A 89 -13.06 -10.10 8.45
C THR A 89 -13.51 -11.18 7.47
N PRO A 90 -12.74 -12.25 7.24
CA PRO A 90 -13.03 -13.23 6.18
C PRO A 90 -14.40 -13.91 6.31
N ASP A 91 -15.13 -13.64 7.39
CA ASP A 91 -16.43 -14.18 7.72
C ASP A 91 -17.55 -13.11 7.65
N GLY A 92 -17.25 -11.82 7.43
CA GLY A 92 -18.22 -10.71 7.41
C GLY A 92 -18.99 -10.53 8.72
N ARG A 93 -18.59 -11.25 9.77
CA ARG A 93 -19.38 -11.44 10.98
C ARG A 93 -19.22 -10.33 11.99
N TYR A 94 -18.10 -9.62 11.99
CA TYR A 94 -17.86 -8.54 12.96
C TYR A 94 -17.50 -7.24 12.27
N CYS A 95 -18.09 -6.15 12.73
CA CYS A 95 -17.80 -4.83 12.22
C CYS A 95 -16.31 -4.52 12.47
N ALA A 96 -15.57 -4.18 11.42
CA ALA A 96 -14.15 -3.86 11.54
C ALA A 96 -13.87 -2.54 12.27
N ALA A 97 -14.91 -1.74 12.54
CA ALA A 97 -14.80 -0.47 13.27
C ALA A 97 -14.93 -0.63 14.78
N CYS A 98 -15.97 -1.33 15.24
CA CYS A 98 -16.33 -1.42 16.66
C CYS A 98 -16.33 -2.85 17.20
N GLY A 99 -16.23 -3.87 16.33
CA GLY A 99 -16.27 -5.29 16.72
C GLY A 99 -17.68 -5.85 16.96
N TYR A 100 -18.75 -5.11 16.62
CA TYR A 100 -20.13 -5.58 16.76
C TYR A 100 -20.42 -6.80 15.88
N ASP A 101 -21.18 -7.78 16.38
CA ASP A 101 -21.59 -8.96 15.62
C ASP A 101 -22.68 -8.58 14.60
N LEU A 102 -22.33 -8.66 13.33
CA LEU A 102 -23.16 -8.34 12.17
C LEU A 102 -24.01 -9.53 11.70
N THR A 103 -24.06 -10.63 12.47
CA THR A 103 -24.92 -11.77 12.13
C THR A 103 -26.37 -11.31 11.98
N GLY A 104 -26.91 -11.41 10.76
CA GLY A 104 -28.27 -10.98 10.44
C GLY A 104 -28.43 -9.48 10.15
N ASN A 105 -27.33 -8.72 10.02
CA ASN A 105 -27.40 -7.35 9.55
C ASN A 105 -27.54 -7.28 8.02
N GLU A 106 -28.72 -6.92 7.54
CA GLU A 106 -29.02 -6.76 6.11
C GLU A 106 -28.86 -5.30 5.63
N SER A 107 -28.64 -4.35 6.53
CA SER A 107 -28.66 -2.91 6.22
C SER A 107 -27.37 -2.38 5.57
N GLY A 108 -26.28 -3.17 5.57
CA GLY A 108 -24.96 -2.73 5.11
C GLY A 108 -24.31 -1.63 5.96
N THR A 109 -24.94 -1.23 7.08
CA THR A 109 -24.44 -0.20 8.01
C THR A 109 -24.44 -0.76 9.43
N CYS A 110 -23.39 -0.51 10.21
CA CYS A 110 -23.32 -1.01 11.58
C CYS A 110 -24.24 -0.19 12.51
N PRO A 111 -25.15 -0.82 13.29
CA PRO A 111 -26.09 -0.10 14.15
C PRO A 111 -25.41 0.60 15.35
N GLU A 112 -24.24 0.14 15.77
CA GLU A 112 -23.52 0.73 16.90
C GLU A 112 -22.67 1.95 16.51
N CYS A 113 -21.95 1.86 15.38
CA CYS A 113 -20.95 2.88 15.02
C CYS A 113 -21.29 3.65 13.73
N GLY A 114 -22.32 3.25 12.99
CA GLY A 114 -22.74 3.92 11.75
C GLY A 114 -21.79 3.73 10.56
N ASP A 115 -20.71 2.96 10.70
CA ASP A 115 -19.79 2.68 9.59
C ASP A 115 -20.45 1.72 8.58
N SER A 116 -20.13 1.91 7.30
CA SER A 116 -20.48 0.96 6.24
C SER A 116 -19.73 -0.35 6.42
N VAL A 117 -20.46 -1.45 6.33
CA VAL A 117 -20.00 -2.82 6.58
C VAL A 117 -19.46 -3.47 5.31
#